data_AF-A0A7S2GVJ2-F1
#
_entry.id   AF-A0A7S2GVJ2-F1
#
_cell.length_a   1.000
_cell.length_b   1.000
_cell.length_c   1.000
_cell.angle_alpha   90.00
_cell.angle_beta   90.00
_cell.angle_gamma   90.00
#
_symmetry.space_group_name_H-M   'P 1'
#
loop_
_entity.id
_entity.type
_entity.pdbx_description
1 polymer ?
#
loop_
_entity_poly.entity_id
_entity_poly.type
_entity_poly.pdbx_seq_one_letter_code
_entity_poly.pdbx_strand_id
1 'polypeptide(L)'
;EINGLRRRWGLPPHASISEFQSTLQAIPTVNCWSASLAPLAADLAIEFPLASHAGQVLVDDLEGYEPPAALCAFLEAPDCERPVYVGFGSLSAGDPRGATEKVLRALILAGGKRCVMAGGWSGIGPE
;
A
#
# COMPACT_ATOMS: atom_id res chain seq x y z
N GLU A 1 -3.96 -5.24 26.26
CA GLU A 1 -5.27 -5.90 26.04
C GLU A 1 -6.38 -4.87 25.84
N ILE A 2 -7.38 -5.21 25.02
CA ILE A 2 -8.46 -4.30 24.59
C ILE A 2 -9.32 -3.76 25.74
N ASN A 3 -9.62 -4.60 26.75
CA ASN A 3 -10.36 -4.17 27.94
C ASN A 3 -9.58 -3.15 28.80
N GLY A 4 -8.24 -3.16 28.74
CA GLY A 4 -7.42 -2.12 29.36
C GLY A 4 -7.60 -0.76 28.69
N LEU A 5 -7.65 -0.72 27.36
CA LEU A 5 -7.92 0.51 26.58
C LEU A 5 -9.33 1.05 26.86
N ARG A 6 -10.34 0.18 26.83
CA ARG A 6 -11.75 0.55 27.07
C ARG A 6 -11.94 1.20 28.45
N ARG A 7 -11.34 0.63 29.50
CA ARG A 7 -11.38 1.22 30.85
C ARG A 7 -10.73 2.60 30.93
N ARG A 8 -9.59 2.80 30.26
CA ARG A 8 -8.93 4.13 30.20
C ARG A 8 -9.79 5.19 29.53
N TRP A 9 -10.68 4.81 28.63
CA TRP A 9 -11.62 5.70 27.95
C TRP A 9 -13.03 5.75 28.58
N GLY A 10 -13.22 5.13 29.76
CA GLY A 10 -14.54 5.12 30.42
C GLY A 10 -15.58 4.24 29.72
N LEU A 11 -15.17 3.34 28.84
CA LEU A 11 -16.04 2.43 28.11
C LEU A 11 -16.22 1.11 28.89
N PRO A 12 -17.41 0.48 28.86
CA PRO A 12 -17.64 -0.84 29.46
C PRO A 12 -16.69 -1.89 28.84
N PRO A 13 -16.11 -2.82 29.62
CA PRO A 13 -15.31 -3.90 29.04
C PRO A 13 -16.19 -4.85 28.24
N HIS A 14 -15.60 -5.57 27.28
CA HIS A 14 -16.24 -6.73 26.68
C HIS A 14 -16.19 -7.91 27.63
N ALA A 15 -17.31 -8.60 27.81
CA ALA A 15 -17.47 -9.76 28.67
C ALA A 15 -17.03 -11.07 27.99
N SER A 16 -16.97 -11.10 26.66
CA SER A 16 -16.54 -12.28 25.90
C SER A 16 -15.90 -11.91 24.55
N ILE A 17 -15.22 -12.88 23.94
CA ILE A 17 -14.72 -12.77 22.55
C ILE A 17 -15.89 -12.58 21.58
N SER A 18 -17.01 -13.28 21.80
CA SER A 18 -18.20 -13.15 20.94
C SER A 18 -18.77 -11.75 20.98
N GLU A 19 -18.87 -11.11 22.16
CA GLU A 19 -19.34 -9.73 22.27
C GLU A 19 -18.40 -8.74 21.58
N PHE A 20 -17.08 -8.96 21.73
CA PHE A 20 -16.08 -8.16 21.02
C PHE A 20 -16.22 -8.31 19.50
N GLN A 21 -16.35 -9.55 19.00
CA GLN A 21 -16.57 -9.83 17.57
C GLN A 21 -17.85 -9.18 17.06
N SER A 22 -18.99 -9.34 17.76
CA SER A 22 -20.25 -8.69 17.37
C SER A 22 -20.12 -7.17 17.32
N THR A 23 -19.34 -6.58 18.23
CA THR A 23 -19.04 -5.14 18.20
C THR A 23 -18.25 -4.75 16.95
N LEU A 24 -17.22 -5.52 16.57
CA LEU A 24 -16.45 -5.28 15.35
C LEU A 24 -17.32 -5.38 14.09
N GLN A 25 -18.17 -6.41 14.01
CA GLN A 25 -19.03 -6.66 12.86
C GLN A 25 -20.13 -5.60 12.69
N ALA A 26 -20.51 -4.93 13.78
CA ALA A 26 -21.49 -3.85 13.77
C ALA A 26 -20.90 -2.50 13.31
N ILE A 27 -19.58 -2.37 13.13
CA ILE A 27 -18.94 -1.15 12.67
C ILE A 27 -18.91 -1.14 11.14
N PRO A 28 -19.59 -0.18 10.46
CA PRO A 28 -19.44 -0.01 9.02
C PRO A 28 -17.98 0.23 8.67
N THR A 29 -17.46 -0.59 7.76
CA THR A 29 -16.05 -0.55 7.37
C THR A 29 -15.96 -0.17 5.91
N VAL A 30 -15.11 0.81 5.60
CA VAL A 30 -14.85 1.23 4.23
C VAL A 30 -13.41 0.89 3.89
N ASN A 31 -13.25 -0.03 2.94
CA ASN A 31 -11.96 -0.41 2.39
C ASN A 31 -11.52 0.62 1.35
N CYS A 32 -10.35 1.22 1.56
CA CYS A 32 -9.79 2.25 0.69
C CYS A 32 -9.00 1.66 -0.50
N TRP A 33 -9.56 0.62 -1.15
CA TRP A 33 -9.06 0.09 -2.41
C TRP A 33 -10.23 -0.27 -3.34
N SER A 34 -9.93 -0.48 -4.63
CA SER A 34 -10.93 -0.87 -5.62
C SER A 34 -11.22 -2.37 -5.57
N ALA A 35 -12.50 -2.74 -5.62
CA ALA A 35 -12.90 -4.15 -5.70
C ALA A 35 -12.41 -4.83 -7.01
N SER A 36 -12.09 -4.06 -8.05
CA SER A 36 -11.46 -4.57 -9.27
C SER A 36 -10.00 -4.97 -9.07
N LEU A 37 -9.32 -4.41 -8.07
CA LEU A 37 -7.95 -4.79 -7.70
C LEU A 37 -7.96 -6.01 -6.78
N ALA A 38 -8.80 -5.98 -5.75
CA ALA A 38 -8.94 -7.05 -4.79
C ALA A 38 -10.43 -7.14 -4.37
N PRO A 39 -11.20 -8.10 -4.90
CA PRO A 39 -12.58 -8.28 -4.49
C PRO A 39 -12.64 -8.77 -3.03
N LEU A 40 -13.73 -8.43 -2.33
CA LEU A 40 -13.95 -8.95 -0.99
C LEU A 40 -14.17 -10.47 -1.07
N ALA A 41 -13.41 -11.21 -0.28
CA ALA A 41 -13.56 -12.65 -0.17
C ALA A 41 -14.96 -12.99 0.41
N ALA A 42 -15.57 -14.08 -0.06
CA ALA A 42 -16.94 -14.42 0.30
C ALA A 42 -17.13 -14.70 1.81
N ASP A 43 -16.12 -15.29 2.44
CA ASP A 43 -16.05 -15.50 3.89
C ASP A 43 -16.00 -14.17 4.65
N LEU A 44 -15.16 -13.22 4.22
CA LEU A 44 -15.10 -11.89 4.81
C LEU A 44 -16.39 -11.10 4.63
N ALA A 45 -17.13 -11.30 3.53
CA ALA A 45 -18.42 -10.68 3.32
C ALA A 45 -19.49 -11.20 4.30
N ILE A 46 -19.39 -12.48 4.71
CA ILE A 46 -20.26 -13.06 5.74
C ILE A 46 -19.88 -12.53 7.12
N GLU A 47 -18.57 -12.45 7.41
CA GLU A 47 -18.08 -12.00 8.71
C GLU A 47 -18.27 -10.49 8.91
N PHE A 48 -18.10 -9.68 7.86
CA PHE A 48 -18.21 -8.21 7.89
C PHE A 48 -19.24 -7.72 6.87
N PRO A 49 -20.55 -7.92 7.14
CA PRO A 49 -21.62 -7.62 6.17
C PRO A 49 -21.80 -6.12 5.90
N LEU A 50 -21.22 -5.26 6.74
CA LEU A 50 -21.22 -3.80 6.58
C LEU A 50 -19.93 -3.27 5.92
N ALA A 51 -19.08 -4.16 5.38
CA ALA A 51 -17.90 -3.78 4.63
C ALA A 51 -18.27 -3.30 3.22
N SER A 52 -17.64 -2.22 2.78
CA SER A 52 -17.79 -1.67 1.42
C SER A 52 -16.43 -1.21 0.88
N HIS A 53 -16.37 -0.88 -0.41
CA HIS A 53 -15.17 -0.33 -1.05
C HIS A 53 -15.43 1.10 -1.50
N ALA A 54 -14.51 2.02 -1.19
CA ALA A 54 -14.55 3.39 -1.69
C ALA A 54 -13.62 3.61 -2.90
N GLY A 55 -12.91 2.57 -3.35
CA GLY A 55 -11.86 2.76 -4.35
C GLY A 55 -10.60 3.35 -3.72
N GLN A 56 -9.71 3.88 -4.56
CA GLN A 56 -8.48 4.51 -4.07
C GLN A 56 -8.79 5.87 -3.48
N VAL A 57 -8.38 6.09 -2.23
CA VAL A 57 -8.41 7.41 -1.61
C VAL A 57 -7.08 8.07 -1.91
N LEU A 58 -7.08 8.93 -2.91
CA LEU A 58 -5.94 9.77 -3.24
C LEU A 58 -6.02 11.03 -2.37
N VAL A 59 -4.87 11.47 -1.86
CA VAL A 59 -4.77 12.75 -1.15
C VAL A 59 -4.42 13.79 -2.19
N ASP A 60 -5.15 14.90 -2.24
CA ASP A 60 -4.89 16.02 -3.17
C ASP A 60 -3.64 16.85 -2.82
N ASP A 61 -2.82 16.36 -1.88
CA ASP A 61 -1.63 17.02 -1.35
C ASP A 61 -0.43 16.84 -2.30
N LEU A 62 -0.54 17.45 -3.47
CA LEU A 62 0.55 17.63 -4.42
C LEU A 62 1.02 19.10 -4.48
N GLU A 63 0.54 19.96 -3.57
CA GLU A 63 0.88 21.38 -3.59
C GLU A 63 2.40 21.57 -3.51
N GLY A 64 2.97 22.11 -4.60
CA GLY A 64 4.39 22.44 -4.69
C GLY A 64 5.34 21.28 -5.04
N TYR A 65 4.84 20.08 -5.35
CA TYR A 65 5.71 19.03 -5.91
C TYR A 65 6.03 19.32 -7.38
N GLU A 66 7.29 19.63 -7.64
CA GLU A 66 7.85 19.72 -8.98
C GLU A 66 8.75 18.50 -9.24
N PRO A 67 8.43 17.63 -10.20
CA PRO A 67 9.26 16.48 -10.51
C PRO A 67 10.65 16.93 -11.03
N PRO A 68 11.74 16.22 -10.66
CA PRO A 68 13.06 16.54 -11.17
C PRO A 68 13.09 16.53 -12.71
N ALA A 69 13.72 17.54 -13.32
CA ALA A 69 13.78 17.66 -14.79
C ALA A 69 14.34 16.40 -15.48
N ALA A 70 15.29 15.71 -14.85
CA ALA A 70 15.82 14.44 -15.35
C ALA A 70 14.76 13.31 -15.39
N LEU A 71 13.85 13.27 -14.41
CA LEU A 71 12.73 12.33 -14.40
C LEU A 71 11.73 12.67 -15.52
N CYS A 72 11.40 13.95 -15.71
CA CYS A 72 10.52 14.39 -16.81
C CYS A 72 11.13 14.02 -18.17
N ALA A 73 12.39 14.41 -18.40
CA ALA A 73 13.10 14.09 -19.64
C ALA A 73 13.20 12.57 -19.88
N PHE A 74 13.38 11.79 -18.83
CA PHE A 74 13.31 10.34 -18.92
C PHE A 74 11.90 9.89 -19.34
N LEU A 75 10.84 10.31 -18.66
CA LEU A 75 9.47 9.87 -18.96
C LEU A 75 8.97 10.29 -20.36
N GLU A 76 9.39 11.45 -20.85
CA GLU A 76 8.95 12.05 -22.12
C GLU A 76 9.75 11.59 -23.36
N ALA A 77 10.73 10.70 -23.19
CA ALA A 77 11.57 10.25 -24.31
C ALA A 77 10.74 9.62 -25.45
N PRO A 78 10.81 10.16 -26.69
CA PRO A 78 9.81 9.96 -27.75
C PRO A 78 9.69 8.54 -28.33
N ASP A 79 10.74 7.72 -28.20
CA ASP A 79 10.83 6.40 -28.86
C ASP A 79 10.97 5.22 -27.87
N CYS A 80 10.50 5.39 -26.64
CA CYS A 80 10.85 4.48 -25.56
C CYS A 80 9.67 3.65 -25.05
N GLU A 81 9.93 2.37 -24.80
CA GLU A 81 9.06 1.50 -24.04
C GLU A 81 8.67 2.13 -22.68
N ARG A 82 7.42 1.94 -22.24
CA ARG A 82 6.92 2.44 -20.95
C ARG A 82 7.80 1.90 -19.82
N PRO A 83 8.31 2.75 -18.91
CA PRO A 83 9.16 2.29 -17.83
C PRO A 83 8.35 1.49 -16.80
N VAL A 84 9.03 0.60 -16.11
CA VAL A 84 8.52 -0.11 -14.93
C VAL A 84 8.78 0.76 -13.69
N TYR A 85 7.74 1.05 -12.92
CA TYR A 85 7.90 1.64 -11.59
C TYR A 85 8.15 0.54 -10.56
N VAL A 86 9.18 0.70 -9.74
CA VAL A 86 9.47 -0.20 -8.62
C VAL A 86 9.64 0.63 -7.35
N GLY A 87 8.77 0.41 -6.38
CA GLY A 87 8.87 1.02 -5.06
C GLY A 87 8.05 0.22 -4.04
N PHE A 88 8.57 0.10 -2.83
CA PHE A 88 7.94 -0.66 -1.74
C PHE A 88 7.24 0.24 -0.70
N GLY A 89 7.14 1.54 -0.97
CA GLY A 89 6.50 2.51 -0.08
C GLY A 89 7.15 2.55 1.30
N SER A 90 6.33 2.45 2.34
CA SER A 90 6.73 2.47 3.76
C SER A 90 7.25 1.13 4.29
N LEU A 91 7.43 0.13 3.44
CA LEU A 91 8.03 -1.14 3.87
C LEU A 91 9.56 -0.98 3.97
N SER A 92 10.13 -1.29 5.14
CA SER A 92 11.58 -1.39 5.30
C SER A 92 12.08 -2.64 4.58
N ALA A 93 13.08 -2.48 3.71
CA ALA A 93 13.82 -3.64 3.22
C ALA A 93 14.86 -4.00 4.28
N GLY A 94 14.85 -5.25 4.74
CA GLY A 94 15.90 -5.74 5.64
C GLY A 94 17.30 -5.69 4.98
N ASP A 95 17.36 -5.79 3.65
CA ASP A 95 18.57 -5.68 2.84
C ASP A 95 18.27 -4.85 1.56
N PRO A 96 18.42 -3.51 1.64
CA PRO A 96 18.16 -2.61 0.52
C PRO A 96 19.05 -2.88 -0.70
N ARG A 97 20.32 -3.25 -0.48
CA ARG A 97 21.28 -3.54 -1.53
C ARG A 97 20.89 -4.81 -2.27
N GLY A 98 20.66 -5.91 -1.55
CA GLY A 98 20.24 -7.17 -2.16
C GLY A 98 18.87 -7.06 -2.85
N ALA A 99 17.96 -6.21 -2.34
CA ALA A 99 16.72 -5.89 -3.04
C ALA A 99 16.98 -5.16 -4.36
N THR A 100 17.85 -4.15 -4.36
CA THR A 100 18.25 -3.40 -5.57
C THR A 100 18.88 -4.32 -6.60
N GLU A 101 19.84 -5.18 -6.21
CA GLU A 101 20.50 -6.14 -7.10
C GLU A 101 19.50 -7.10 -7.75
N LYS A 102 18.50 -7.58 -6.99
CA LYS A 102 17.42 -8.43 -7.53
C LYS A 102 16.57 -7.70 -8.56
N VAL A 103 16.19 -6.44 -8.29
CA VAL A 103 15.42 -5.64 -9.24
C VAL A 103 16.21 -5.40 -10.52
N LEU A 104 17.48 -4.99 -10.42
CA LEU A 104 18.35 -4.79 -11.58
C LEU A 104 18.49 -6.06 -12.42
N ARG A 105 18.71 -7.21 -11.77
CA ARG A 105 18.77 -8.50 -12.46
C ARG A 105 17.47 -8.84 -13.17
N ALA A 106 16.32 -8.60 -12.53
CA ALA A 106 15.01 -8.84 -13.14
C ALA A 106 14.79 -7.97 -14.39
N LEU A 107 15.20 -6.69 -14.35
CA LEU A 107 15.10 -5.78 -15.49
C LEU A 107 15.98 -6.23 -16.67
N ILE A 108 17.20 -6.71 -16.39
CA ILE A 108 18.08 -7.29 -17.42
C ILE A 108 17.44 -8.52 -18.05
N LEU A 109 16.94 -9.45 -17.24
CA LEU A 109 16.27 -10.66 -17.71
C LEU A 109 14.99 -10.36 -18.51
N ALA A 110 14.31 -9.25 -18.20
CA ALA A 110 13.15 -8.78 -18.94
C ALA A 110 13.51 -8.05 -20.26
N GLY A 111 14.75 -8.17 -20.74
CA GLY A 111 15.20 -7.56 -21.99
C GLY A 111 15.67 -6.11 -21.84
N GLY A 112 16.17 -5.74 -20.65
CA GLY A 112 16.70 -4.39 -20.40
C GLY A 112 15.62 -3.32 -20.28
N LYS A 113 14.53 -3.61 -19.55
CA LYS A 113 13.44 -2.65 -19.35
C LYS A 113 13.92 -1.39 -18.63
N ARG A 114 13.38 -0.25 -19.06
CA ARG A 114 13.52 1.04 -18.39
C ARG A 114 12.83 0.99 -17.03
N CYS A 115 13.42 1.60 -16.00
CA CYS A 115 12.85 1.56 -14.66
C CYS A 115 12.96 2.92 -13.95
N VAL A 116 11.89 3.27 -13.23
CA VAL A 116 11.91 4.29 -12.19
C VAL A 116 11.89 3.56 -10.85
N MET A 117 12.97 3.69 -10.08
CA MET A 117 13.09 3.08 -8.76
C MET A 117 12.83 4.14 -7.69
N ALA A 118 11.81 3.91 -6.84
CA ALA A 118 11.47 4.76 -5.72
C ALA A 118 11.91 4.10 -4.41
N GLY A 119 12.96 4.66 -3.79
CA GLY A 119 13.58 4.06 -2.61
C GLY A 119 12.66 3.95 -1.40
N GLY A 120 11.80 4.93 -1.17
CA GLY A 120 10.88 4.93 -0.03
C GLY A 120 11.60 4.63 1.29
N TRP A 121 10.94 3.91 2.20
CA TRP A 121 11.58 3.41 3.42
C TRP A 121 12.39 2.14 3.20
N SER A 122 12.25 1.53 2.02
CA SER A 122 13.04 0.36 1.65
C SER A 122 14.48 0.69 1.29
N GLY A 123 14.80 1.95 1.02
CA GLY A 123 16.15 2.39 0.65
C GLY A 123 16.67 1.75 -0.65
N ILE A 124 15.79 1.18 -1.48
CA ILE A 124 16.22 0.63 -2.76
C ILE A 124 16.66 1.75 -3.70
N GLY A 125 17.70 1.50 -4.47
CA GLY A 125 18.25 2.52 -5.36
C GLY A 125 19.69 2.19 -5.72
N PRO A 126 20.15 2.58 -6.92
CA PRO A 126 21.59 2.69 -7.13
C PRO A 126 22.17 3.69 -6.12
N GLU A 127 23.33 3.38 -5.55
CA GLU A 127 24.12 4.35 -4.77
C GLU A 127 24.46 5.61 -5.60
#